data_AF-A0A4W2ECH7-F1
#
_entry.id   AF-A0A4W2ECH7-F1
#
_cell.length_a   1.000
_cell.length_b   1.000
_cell.length_c   1.000
_cell.angle_alpha   90.00
_cell.angle_beta   90.00
_cell.angle_gamma   90.00
#
_symmetry.space_group_name_H-M   'P 1'
#
loop_
_entity.id
_entity.type
_entity.pdbx_description
1 polymer ?
#
loop_
_entity_poly.entity_id
_entity_poly.type
_entity_poly.pdbx_seq_one_letter_code
_entity_poly.pdbx_strand_id
1 'polypeptide(L)'
;VSVFLCTPGSLSRVSVPFLLSDSAALHPGHVLHTADPLVSLLCLPDPLWLLQNVPHKTSLPEGIRVGTVLRIRGLVPDKAGRFYVNLLCGEEPGSDAALHFNPRLDESTVVFNTLERGTWGAEERGSGIPFQRGQPFDVLLIATEEGFKAVIADSEYHHFRYRIPPGRVRALEVGGDLQLELVKIF
;
A
#
# COMPACT_ATOMS: atom_id res chain seq x y z
N VAL A 1 -17.46 4.25 -18.40
CA VAL A 1 -17.93 2.88 -18.09
C VAL A 1 -19.31 2.73 -18.73
N SER A 2 -19.54 1.72 -19.55
CA SER A 2 -20.87 1.50 -20.15
C SER A 2 -21.79 0.88 -19.10
N VAL A 3 -22.99 1.44 -18.89
CA VAL A 3 -23.99 0.88 -17.98
C VAL A 3 -25.16 0.37 -18.81
N PHE A 4 -25.59 -0.86 -18.54
CA PHE A 4 -26.77 -1.45 -19.18
C PHE A 4 -27.96 -1.31 -18.24
N LEU A 5 -29.03 -0.67 -18.73
CA LEU A 5 -30.30 -0.60 -18.01
C LEU A 5 -31.19 -1.74 -18.53
N CYS A 6 -31.69 -2.57 -17.61
CA CYS A 6 -32.57 -3.68 -17.91
C CYS A 6 -33.97 -3.36 -17.39
N THR A 7 -34.96 -3.35 -18.28
CA THR A 7 -36.38 -3.41 -17.93
C THR A 7 -36.97 -4.70 -18.51
N PRO A 8 -38.10 -5.21 -18.00
CA PRO A 8 -38.64 -6.49 -18.47
C PRO A 8 -38.94 -6.43 -19.97
N GLY A 9 -38.17 -7.17 -20.78
CA GLY A 9 -38.42 -7.38 -22.21
C GLY A 9 -37.51 -6.64 -23.20
N SER A 10 -36.53 -5.83 -22.76
CA SER A 10 -35.56 -5.21 -23.69
C SER A 10 -34.25 -4.80 -23.00
N LEU A 11 -33.13 -5.00 -23.72
CA LEU A 11 -31.79 -4.57 -23.31
C LEU A 11 -31.38 -3.36 -24.15
N SER A 12 -31.22 -2.21 -23.51
CA SER A 12 -30.81 -0.96 -24.18
C SER A 12 -29.49 -0.47 -23.59
N ARG A 13 -28.53 -0.17 -24.47
CA ARG A 13 -27.23 0.38 -24.09
C ARG A 13 -27.34 1.90 -23.94
N VAL A 14 -27.10 2.42 -22.74
CA VAL A 14 -27.07 3.87 -22.50
C VAL A 14 -25.66 4.29 -22.10
N SER A 15 -25.12 5.27 -22.83
CA SER A 15 -23.84 5.89 -22.51
C SER A 15 -24.10 7.10 -21.63
N VAL A 16 -23.73 7.04 -20.35
CA VAL A 16 -23.83 8.20 -19.45
C VAL A 16 -22.44 8.82 -19.31
N PRO A 17 -22.26 10.13 -19.56
CA PRO A 17 -20.99 10.79 -19.31
C PRO A 17 -20.83 11.01 -17.80
N PHE A 18 -19.59 10.83 -17.34
CA PHE A 18 -19.13 11.07 -15.97
C PHE A 18 -19.50 12.48 -15.54
N LEU A 19 -20.22 12.67 -14.43
CA LEU A 19 -20.19 13.87 -13.59
C LEU A 19 -20.83 13.57 -12.22
N LEU A 20 -20.15 14.00 -11.16
CA LEU A 20 -20.59 14.05 -9.77
C LEU A 20 -21.74 15.07 -9.56
N SER A 21 -22.31 15.09 -8.34
CA SER A 21 -23.39 15.93 -7.77
C SER A 21 -24.81 15.44 -8.06
N ASP A 22 -25.77 15.44 -7.13
CA ASP A 22 -25.93 16.18 -5.89
C ASP A 22 -26.85 15.42 -4.91
N SER A 23 -26.82 15.86 -3.65
CA SER A 23 -27.76 15.47 -2.59
C SER A 23 -29.23 15.57 -3.03
N ALA A 24 -30.03 14.55 -2.70
CA ALA A 24 -31.49 14.65 -2.69
C ALA A 24 -32.02 14.15 -1.35
N ALA A 25 -32.61 15.07 -0.59
CA ALA A 25 -33.30 14.80 0.66
C ALA A 25 -34.51 13.87 0.43
N LEU A 26 -34.58 12.77 1.18
CA LEU A 26 -35.73 11.86 1.18
C LEU A 26 -36.80 12.34 2.19
N HIS A 27 -38.03 12.45 1.72
CA HIS A 27 -39.24 12.72 2.52
C HIS A 27 -39.46 11.68 3.65
N PRO A 28 -40.15 12.06 4.74
CA PRO A 28 -40.38 11.16 5.86
C PRO A 28 -41.49 10.15 5.51
N GLY A 29 -41.14 8.86 5.46
CA GLY A 29 -42.13 7.80 5.29
C GLY A 29 -41.63 6.45 4.75
N HIS A 30 -40.38 6.33 4.29
CA HIS A 30 -39.87 5.07 3.76
C HIS A 30 -38.88 4.40 4.72
N VAL A 31 -39.29 3.26 5.27
CA VAL A 31 -38.41 2.32 5.96
C VAL A 31 -37.64 1.54 4.89
N LEU A 32 -36.31 1.67 4.86
CA LEU A 32 -35.46 0.86 3.99
C LEU A 32 -35.45 -0.58 4.52
N HIS A 33 -36.27 -1.46 3.95
CA HIS A 33 -36.14 -2.88 4.19
C HIS A 33 -34.89 -3.39 3.49
N THR A 34 -33.95 -3.87 4.30
CA THR A 34 -32.72 -4.56 3.91
C THR A 34 -33.01 -5.74 2.99
N ALA A 35 -32.44 -5.72 1.78
CA ALA A 35 -31.88 -6.86 1.03
C ALA A 35 -31.93 -6.56 -0.49
N ASP A 36 -31.10 -5.62 -0.96
CA ASP A 36 -30.81 -5.52 -2.38
C ASP A 36 -29.50 -6.29 -2.67
N PRO A 37 -29.55 -7.46 -3.35
CA PRO A 37 -28.36 -8.27 -3.60
C PRO A 37 -27.33 -7.58 -4.49
N LEU A 38 -27.69 -6.48 -5.18
CA LEU A 38 -26.75 -5.70 -5.98
C LEU A 38 -25.92 -4.71 -5.16
N VAL A 39 -26.44 -4.23 -4.02
CA VAL A 39 -25.66 -3.37 -3.09
C VAL A 39 -24.62 -4.19 -2.33
N SER A 40 -24.89 -5.48 -2.09
CA SER A 40 -23.98 -6.39 -1.40
C SER A 40 -22.77 -6.84 -2.24
N LEU A 41 -22.77 -6.59 -3.56
CA LEU A 41 -21.69 -6.99 -4.46
C LEU A 41 -20.50 -6.01 -4.43
N LEU A 42 -20.68 -4.80 -3.90
CA LEU A 42 -19.60 -3.82 -3.72
C LEU A 42 -18.78 -4.05 -2.43
N CYS A 43 -19.17 -5.04 -1.62
CA CYS A 43 -18.55 -5.36 -0.33
C CYS A 43 -18.03 -6.80 -0.27
N LEU A 44 -17.71 -7.40 -1.43
CA LEU A 44 -16.96 -8.65 -1.44
C LEU A 44 -15.51 -8.33 -1.10
N PRO A 45 -14.86 -9.06 -0.16
CA PRO A 45 -13.42 -8.94 0.02
C PRO A 45 -12.76 -9.21 -1.34
N ASP A 46 -11.77 -8.39 -1.70
CA ASP A 46 -11.00 -8.61 -2.93
C ASP A 46 -10.65 -10.09 -3.04
N PRO A 47 -10.88 -10.72 -4.21
CA PRO A 47 -10.72 -12.15 -4.32
C PRO A 47 -9.33 -12.57 -3.83
N LEU A 48 -9.26 -13.49 -2.86
CA LEU A 48 -8.01 -13.92 -2.22
C LEU A 48 -6.93 -14.40 -3.20
N TRP A 49 -7.30 -14.74 -4.44
CA TRP A 49 -6.38 -15.10 -5.52
C TRP A 49 -5.58 -13.92 -6.11
N LEU A 50 -5.93 -12.67 -5.79
CA LEU A 50 -5.17 -11.49 -6.16
C LEU A 50 -4.05 -11.16 -5.17
N LEU A 51 -4.05 -11.78 -3.99
CA LEU A 51 -3.03 -11.53 -2.99
C LEU A 51 -1.69 -12.14 -3.40
N GLN A 52 -0.62 -11.39 -3.18
CA GLN A 52 0.73 -11.81 -3.45
C GLN A 52 1.29 -12.61 -2.28
N ASN A 53 2.16 -13.58 -2.57
CA ASN A 53 2.85 -14.35 -1.55
C ASN A 53 3.74 -13.43 -0.69
N VAL A 54 3.72 -13.64 0.62
CA VAL A 54 4.54 -12.92 1.60
C VAL A 54 5.52 -13.92 2.26
N PRO A 55 6.85 -13.67 2.28
CA PRO A 55 7.50 -12.46 1.79
C PRO A 55 7.48 -12.37 0.25
N HIS A 56 7.22 -11.17 -0.26
CA HIS A 56 7.31 -10.84 -1.67
C HIS A 56 8.68 -10.26 -1.99
N LYS A 57 9.29 -10.67 -3.10
CA LYS A 57 10.55 -10.13 -3.60
C LYS A 57 10.42 -9.67 -5.04
N THR A 58 10.92 -8.48 -5.35
CA THR A 58 11.09 -7.97 -6.70
C THR A 58 12.56 -7.63 -6.95
N SER A 59 13.14 -8.16 -8.02
CA SER A 59 14.50 -7.85 -8.46
C SER A 59 14.57 -6.46 -9.11
N LEU A 60 15.64 -5.71 -8.83
CA LEU A 60 15.94 -4.38 -9.31
C LEU A 60 17.37 -4.35 -9.89
N PRO A 61 17.64 -5.04 -11.01
CA PRO A 61 19.00 -5.25 -11.50
C PRO A 61 19.75 -3.95 -11.85
N GLU A 62 19.02 -2.92 -12.30
CA GLU A 62 19.59 -1.58 -12.58
C GLU A 62 19.66 -0.68 -11.34
N GLY A 63 19.15 -1.16 -10.20
CA GLY A 63 18.94 -0.39 -8.98
C GLY A 63 17.90 0.71 -9.10
N ILE A 64 17.96 1.65 -8.15
CA ILE A 64 16.98 2.72 -7.99
C ILE A 64 17.64 4.05 -8.34
N ARG A 65 16.95 4.87 -9.15
CA ARG A 65 17.41 6.21 -9.54
C ARG A 65 16.57 7.26 -8.81
N VAL A 66 17.07 8.49 -8.75
CA VAL A 66 16.27 9.63 -8.28
C VAL A 66 15.01 9.73 -9.15
N GLY A 67 13.85 9.89 -8.51
CA GLY A 67 12.53 9.92 -9.14
C GLY A 67 11.82 8.57 -9.18
N THR A 68 12.49 7.45 -8.91
CA THR A 68 11.83 6.13 -8.83
C THR A 68 10.80 6.12 -7.69
N VAL A 69 9.60 5.62 -8.00
CA VAL A 69 8.50 5.49 -7.03
C VAL A 69 8.17 4.02 -6.83
N LEU A 70 8.24 3.55 -5.59
CA LEU A 70 7.81 2.20 -5.20
C LEU A 70 6.48 2.33 -4.46
N ARG A 71 5.40 1.80 -5.05
CA ARG A 71 4.06 1.78 -4.46
C ARG A 71 3.75 0.40 -3.91
N ILE A 72 3.35 0.35 -2.65
CA ILE A 72 2.96 -0.86 -1.94
C ILE A 72 1.54 -0.66 -1.41
N ARG A 73 0.62 -1.55 -1.81
CA ARG A 73 -0.76 -1.58 -1.28
C ARG A 73 -1.05 -2.94 -0.69
N GLY A 74 -1.84 -2.94 0.37
CA GLY A 74 -2.26 -4.16 1.03
C GLY A 74 -3.20 -3.88 2.18
N LEU A 75 -3.48 -4.92 2.95
CA LEU A 75 -4.29 -4.90 4.16
C LEU A 75 -3.41 -5.23 5.36
N VAL A 76 -3.61 -4.53 6.48
CA VAL A 76 -3.04 -4.93 7.77
C VAL A 76 -4.03 -5.87 8.49
N PRO A 77 -3.67 -7.14 8.77
CA PRO A 77 -4.57 -8.05 9.49
C PRO A 77 -4.92 -7.61 10.91
N ASP A 78 -6.05 -8.10 11.43
CA ASP A 78 -6.56 -7.79 12.78
C ASP A 78 -5.61 -8.13 13.94
N LYS A 79 -4.66 -9.05 13.71
CA LYS A 79 -3.69 -9.51 14.71
C LYS A 79 -2.25 -9.10 14.37
N ALA A 80 -2.06 -8.19 13.42
CA ALA A 80 -0.74 -7.79 12.99
C ALA A 80 0.06 -7.14 14.13
N GLY A 81 1.28 -7.61 14.34
CA GLY A 81 2.28 -6.96 15.17
C GLY A 81 3.07 -5.96 14.32
N ARG A 82 3.74 -6.45 13.27
CA ARG A 82 4.62 -5.62 12.44
C ARG A 82 4.76 -6.17 11.02
N PHE A 83 5.00 -5.28 10.08
CA PHE A 83 5.41 -5.65 8.72
C PHE A 83 6.56 -4.76 8.26
N TYR A 84 7.19 -5.10 7.14
CA TYR A 84 8.33 -4.34 6.65
C TYR A 84 8.39 -4.27 5.13
N VAL A 85 9.06 -3.23 4.64
CA VAL A 85 9.54 -3.08 3.26
C VAL A 85 11.04 -2.81 3.33
N ASN A 86 11.83 -3.68 2.72
CA ASN A 86 13.27 -3.55 2.63
C ASN A 86 13.70 -3.19 1.21
N LEU A 87 14.64 -2.25 1.08
CA LEU A 87 15.40 -2.01 -0.13
C LEU A 87 16.80 -2.58 0.06
N LEU A 88 17.01 -3.81 -0.44
CA LEU A 88 18.20 -4.62 -0.22
C LEU A 88 19.26 -4.34 -1.30
N CYS A 89 20.54 -4.42 -0.96
CA CYS A 89 21.66 -4.21 -1.89
C CYS A 89 22.03 -5.47 -2.69
N GLY A 90 21.35 -6.58 -2.43
CA GLY A 90 21.54 -7.89 -3.04
C GLY A 90 20.31 -8.77 -2.78
N GLU A 91 20.25 -9.91 -3.46
CA GLU A 91 19.15 -10.87 -3.32
C GLU A 91 19.44 -11.95 -2.27
N GLU A 92 20.71 -12.09 -1.89
CA GLU A 92 21.19 -13.04 -0.92
C GLU A 92 20.66 -12.77 0.50
N PRO A 93 20.43 -13.83 1.32
CA PRO A 93 20.07 -13.65 2.71
C PRO A 93 21.13 -12.85 3.48
N GLY A 94 20.68 -11.86 4.27
CA GLY A 94 21.57 -11.03 5.08
C GLY A 94 22.26 -9.89 4.31
N SER A 95 21.85 -9.63 3.06
CA SER A 95 22.32 -8.47 2.30
C SER A 95 22.05 -7.15 3.03
N ASP A 96 22.90 -6.15 2.78
CA ASP A 96 22.73 -4.79 3.30
C ASP A 96 21.35 -4.25 2.91
N ALA A 97 20.65 -3.60 3.85
CA ALA A 97 19.39 -2.90 3.58
C ALA A 97 19.65 -1.40 3.55
N ALA A 98 19.58 -0.78 2.37
CA ALA A 98 19.69 0.67 2.22
C ALA A 98 18.56 1.39 2.96
N LEU A 99 17.36 0.78 2.95
CA LEU A 99 16.21 1.19 3.73
C LEU A 99 15.51 -0.05 4.30
N HIS A 100 15.22 0.01 5.60
CA HIS A 100 14.26 -0.83 6.28
C HIS A 100 13.13 0.07 6.78
N PHE A 101 11.97 -0.02 6.12
CA PHE A 101 10.74 0.64 6.53
C PHE A 101 9.89 -0.37 7.31
N ASN A 102 9.63 -0.12 8.59
CA ASN A 102 9.02 -1.10 9.48
C ASN A 102 7.92 -0.50 10.37
N PRO A 103 6.67 -0.53 9.89
CA PRO A 103 5.51 -0.28 10.73
C PRO A 103 5.38 -1.34 11.83
N ARG A 104 5.37 -0.89 13.09
CA ARG A 104 5.25 -1.68 14.31
C ARG A 104 3.95 -1.27 15.02
N LEU A 105 2.86 -1.99 14.75
CA LEU A 105 1.53 -1.74 15.32
C LEU A 105 1.43 -2.17 16.79
N ASP A 106 2.33 -3.03 17.24
CA ASP A 106 2.54 -3.37 18.64
C ASP A 106 3.22 -2.25 19.43
N GLU A 107 4.12 -1.48 18.80
CA GLU A 107 4.82 -0.32 19.39
C GLU A 107 4.18 1.05 19.02
N SER A 108 3.14 1.06 18.19
CA SER A 108 2.48 2.27 17.66
C SER A 108 3.46 3.27 17.00
N THR A 109 4.40 2.77 16.21
CA THR A 109 5.41 3.58 15.52
C THR A 109 5.76 2.99 14.15
N VAL A 110 6.44 3.79 13.32
CA VAL A 110 7.11 3.30 12.12
C VAL A 110 8.60 3.58 12.26
N VAL A 111 9.39 2.53 12.17
CA VAL A 111 10.84 2.60 12.26
C VAL A 111 11.45 2.63 10.87
N PHE A 112 12.44 3.50 10.69
CA PHE A 112 13.30 3.57 9.52
C PHE A 112 14.73 3.27 9.94
N ASN A 113 15.43 2.41 9.21
CA ASN A 113 16.84 2.15 9.49
C ASN A 113 17.58 1.65 8.24
N THR A 114 18.88 1.46 8.39
CA THR A 114 19.78 0.82 7.44
C THR A 114 20.46 -0.35 8.13
N LEU A 115 20.60 -1.46 7.42
CA LEU A 115 21.47 -2.57 7.81
C LEU A 115 22.71 -2.51 6.92
N GLU A 116 23.89 -2.35 7.49
CA GLU A 116 25.15 -2.35 6.75
C GLU A 116 26.15 -3.29 7.42
N ARG A 117 26.73 -4.22 6.65
CA ARG A 117 27.69 -5.23 7.13
C ARG A 117 27.16 -6.01 8.33
N GLY A 118 25.86 -6.37 8.28
CA GLY A 118 25.18 -7.12 9.32
C GLY A 118 24.87 -6.34 10.61
N THR A 119 25.09 -5.02 10.64
CA THR A 119 24.80 -4.18 11.82
C THR A 119 23.73 -3.14 11.49
N TRP A 120 22.71 -3.05 12.35
CA TRP A 120 21.68 -2.02 12.25
C TRP A 120 22.24 -0.66 12.69
N GLY A 121 21.92 0.39 11.93
CA GLY A 121 22.23 1.76 12.30
C GLY A 121 21.33 2.30 13.42
N ALA A 122 21.44 3.61 13.68
CA ALA A 122 20.52 4.29 14.59
C ALA A 122 19.11 4.37 14.00
N GLU A 123 18.11 3.92 14.75
CA GLU A 123 16.71 3.98 14.31
C GLU A 123 16.22 5.43 14.20
N GLU A 124 15.53 5.73 13.11
CA GLU A 124 14.65 6.89 13.00
C GLU A 124 13.21 6.45 13.22
N ARG A 125 12.41 7.26 13.89
CA ARG A 125 11.00 6.98 14.17
C ARG A 125 10.15 8.07 13.57
N GLY A 126 9.14 7.67 12.79
CA GLY A 126 8.15 8.60 12.27
C GLY A 126 7.20 9.11 13.36
N SER A 127 6.42 10.15 13.04
CA SER A 127 5.47 10.74 13.98
C SER A 127 4.19 9.90 14.07
N GLY A 128 4.08 9.09 15.11
CA GLY A 128 2.93 8.19 15.35
C GLY A 128 2.85 7.05 14.32
N ILE A 129 1.68 6.38 14.26
CA ILE A 129 1.46 5.27 13.32
C ILE A 129 0.27 5.55 12.39
N PRO A 130 0.49 5.62 11.06
CA PRO A 130 -0.57 5.85 10.07
C PRO A 130 -1.19 4.54 9.56
N PHE A 131 -1.05 3.44 10.31
CA PHE A 131 -1.55 2.12 9.95
C PHE A 131 -2.53 1.64 11.01
N GLN A 132 -3.60 0.98 10.57
CA GLN A 132 -4.64 0.45 11.45
C GLN A 132 -4.91 -1.01 11.11
N ARG A 133 -5.07 -1.84 12.15
CA ARG A 133 -5.46 -3.24 12.01
C ARG A 133 -6.85 -3.34 11.35
N GLY A 134 -7.01 -4.29 10.44
CA GLY A 134 -8.23 -4.50 9.66
C GLY A 134 -8.44 -3.47 8.53
N GLN A 135 -7.49 -2.55 8.29
CA GLN A 135 -7.62 -1.50 7.28
C GLN A 135 -6.61 -1.66 6.13
N PRO A 136 -6.99 -1.24 4.91
CA PRO A 136 -6.06 -1.18 3.79
C PRO A 136 -5.08 -0.02 3.98
N PHE A 137 -3.95 -0.11 3.27
CA PHE A 137 -2.95 0.94 3.23
C PHE A 137 -2.42 1.14 1.80
N ASP A 138 -1.90 2.34 1.55
CA ASP A 138 -1.18 2.71 0.34
C ASP A 138 0.07 3.51 0.74
N VAL A 139 1.23 2.98 0.40
CA VAL A 139 2.54 3.56 0.72
C VAL A 139 3.29 3.83 -0.56
N LEU A 140 3.83 5.03 -0.68
CA LEU A 140 4.84 5.38 -1.67
C LEU A 140 6.19 5.56 -0.98
N LEU A 141 7.20 4.85 -1.43
CA LEU A 141 8.60 5.13 -1.14
C LEU A 141 9.21 5.76 -2.39
N ILE A 142 9.63 7.01 -2.27
CA ILE A 142 10.10 7.82 -3.40
C ILE A 142 11.58 8.11 -3.20
N ALA A 143 12.41 7.69 -4.16
CA ALA A 143 13.81 8.07 -4.18
C ALA A 143 13.95 9.54 -4.60
N THR A 144 14.42 10.39 -3.70
CA THR A 144 14.70 11.81 -3.95
C THR A 144 16.21 12.03 -4.12
N GLU A 145 16.66 13.27 -4.29
CA GLU A 145 18.11 13.56 -4.33
C GLU A 145 18.81 13.28 -2.99
N GLU A 146 18.13 13.49 -1.87
CA GLU A 146 18.73 13.44 -0.53
C GLU A 146 18.39 12.17 0.27
N GLY A 147 17.32 11.46 -0.10
CA GLY A 147 16.82 10.34 0.71
C GLY A 147 15.59 9.66 0.13
N PHE A 148 15.07 8.69 0.87
CA PHE A 148 13.78 8.07 0.60
C PHE A 148 12.68 8.84 1.32
N LYS A 149 11.72 9.37 0.55
CA LYS A 149 10.51 9.97 1.10
C LYS A 149 9.41 8.92 1.20
N ALA A 150 8.83 8.76 2.38
CA ALA A 150 7.65 7.95 2.60
C ALA A 150 6.39 8.82 2.57
N VAL A 151 5.44 8.48 1.70
CA VAL A 151 4.10 9.07 1.64
C VAL A 151 3.09 7.99 1.97
N ILE A 152 2.17 8.29 2.88
CA ILE A 152 1.17 7.33 3.37
C ILE A 152 -0.18 8.05 3.39
N ALA A 153 -1.20 7.45 2.77
CA ALA A 153 -2.52 8.08 2.60
C ALA A 153 -2.44 9.52 2.06
N ASP A 154 -1.68 9.69 0.97
CA ASP A 154 -1.47 10.95 0.24
C ASP A 154 -0.78 12.07 1.03
N SER A 155 -0.27 11.80 2.24
CA SER A 155 0.47 12.75 3.06
C SER A 155 1.93 12.33 3.24
N GLU A 156 2.84 13.30 3.14
CA GLU A 156 4.24 13.05 3.47
C GLU A 156 4.37 12.67 4.95
N TYR A 157 4.98 11.52 5.20
CA TYR A 157 5.06 10.93 6.54
C TYR A 157 6.47 11.04 7.13
N HIS A 158 7.51 10.72 6.35
CA HIS A 158 8.90 10.79 6.80
C HIS A 158 9.86 10.93 5.61
N HIS A 159 11.01 11.58 5.83
CA HIS A 159 12.11 11.63 4.87
C HIS A 159 13.36 11.04 5.50
N PHE A 160 13.74 9.85 5.03
CA PHE A 160 14.91 9.12 5.51
C PHE A 160 16.11 9.43 4.62
N ARG A 161 17.08 10.19 5.14
CA ARG A 161 18.29 10.56 4.38
C ARG A 161 19.11 9.33 4.02
N TYR A 162 19.71 9.33 2.83
CA TYR A 162 20.52 8.20 2.38
C TYR A 162 21.70 7.95 3.32
N ARG A 163 21.77 6.72 3.85
CA ARG A 163 22.98 6.17 4.48
C ARG A 163 23.75 5.28 3.52
N ILE A 164 23.02 4.62 2.62
CA ILE A 164 23.56 3.88 1.47
C ILE A 164 22.98 4.51 0.19
N PRO A 165 23.79 4.73 -0.87
CA PRO A 165 23.29 5.27 -2.13
C PRO A 165 22.16 4.42 -2.74
N PRO A 166 21.08 5.01 -3.26
CA PRO A 166 19.95 4.27 -3.83
C PRO A 166 20.36 3.39 -5.03
N GLY A 167 21.39 3.80 -5.77
CA GLY A 167 21.96 3.02 -6.87
C GLY A 167 22.60 1.69 -6.46
N ARG A 168 22.79 1.41 -5.16
CA ARG A 168 23.23 0.09 -4.66
C ARG A 168 22.09 -0.90 -4.45
N VAL A 169 20.83 -0.44 -4.40
CA VAL A 169 19.67 -1.33 -4.20
C VAL A 169 19.57 -2.31 -5.37
N ARG A 170 19.30 -3.59 -5.10
CA ARG A 170 19.11 -4.66 -6.08
C ARG A 170 17.85 -5.47 -5.88
N ALA A 171 17.17 -5.33 -4.75
CA ALA A 171 15.88 -5.97 -4.53
C ALA A 171 14.99 -5.15 -3.61
N LEU A 172 13.68 -5.25 -3.84
CA LEU A 172 12.65 -4.88 -2.87
C LEU A 172 12.12 -6.17 -2.23
N GLU A 173 12.00 -6.18 -0.91
CA GLU A 173 11.38 -7.27 -0.16
C GLU A 173 10.27 -6.72 0.74
N VAL A 174 9.07 -7.30 0.68
CA VAL A 174 7.95 -6.97 1.57
C VAL A 174 7.59 -8.19 2.40
N GLY A 175 7.51 -8.06 3.71
CA GLY A 175 7.32 -9.18 4.62
C GLY A 175 6.67 -8.82 5.96
N GLY A 176 6.43 -9.84 6.77
CA GLY A 176 5.76 -9.73 8.08
C GLY A 176 4.24 -9.80 8.00
N ASP A 177 3.56 -9.16 8.95
CA ASP A 177 2.12 -9.29 9.15
C ASP A 177 1.32 -8.36 8.24
N LEU A 178 1.25 -8.69 6.94
CA LEU A 178 0.39 -8.02 5.97
C LEU A 178 -0.24 -9.00 4.98
N GLN A 179 -1.33 -8.60 4.34
CA GLN A 179 -1.80 -9.19 3.09
C GLN A 179 -1.44 -8.24 1.96
N LEU A 180 -0.55 -8.69 1.06
CA LEU A 180 -0.03 -7.84 0.00
C LEU A 180 -0.92 -7.90 -1.24
N GLU A 181 -1.40 -6.75 -1.71
CA GLU A 181 -2.24 -6.63 -2.91
C GLU A 181 -1.39 -6.21 -4.12
N LEU A 182 -0.60 -5.14 -3.98
CA LEU A 182 0.15 -4.55 -5.07
C LEU A 182 1.56 -4.16 -4.64
N VAL A 183 2.52 -4.48 -5.51
CA VAL A 183 3.83 -3.83 -5.56
C VAL A 183 4.00 -3.32 -6.98
N LYS A 184 4.28 -2.03 -7.13
CA LYS A 184 4.54 -1.42 -8.44
C LYS A 184 5.68 -0.43 -8.34
N ILE A 185 6.60 -0.51 -9.29
CA ILE A 185 7.74 0.38 -9.41
C ILE A 185 7.52 1.22 -10.67
N PHE A 186 7.74 2.53 -10.56
CA PHE A 186 7.63 3.50 -11.64
C PHE A 186 8.97 4.20 -11.86
#